data_AF-A0AAN0R804-F1
#
_entry.id   AF-A0AAN0R804-F1
#
_cell.length_a   1.000
_cell.length_b   1.000
_cell.length_c   1.000
_cell.angle_alpha   90.00
_cell.angle_beta   90.00
_cell.angle_gamma   90.00
#
_symmetry.space_group_name_H-M   'P 1'
#
loop_
_entity.id
_entity.type
_entity.pdbx_description
1 polymer ?
#
loop_
_entity_poly.entity_id
_entity_poly.type
_entity_poly.pdbx_seq_one_letter_code
_entity_poly.pdbx_strand_id
1 'polypeptide(L)' 'MSTSKKVKLTAAQRAWFKEFEDTTGGDAPGLEDFEAGTSTFAEAAKRSLACYRMQAEEQADRLERDLDSLIG' A
#
# COMPACT_ATOMS: atom_id res chain seq x y z
N MET A 1 31.30 -0.98 4.58
CA MET A 1 30.12 -0.62 5.39
C MET A 1 29.47 0.59 4.74
N SER A 2 28.50 0.38 3.85
CA SER A 2 27.77 1.48 3.20
C SER A 2 26.74 2.01 4.19
N THR A 3 26.90 3.26 4.57
CA THR A 3 25.97 3.99 5.43
C THR A 3 24.65 4.16 4.68
N SER A 4 23.71 3.23 4.87
CA SER A 4 22.32 3.37 4.40
C SER A 4 21.70 4.59 5.07
N LYS A 5 21.81 5.74 4.42
CA LYS A 5 21.12 6.98 4.81
C LYS A 5 19.62 6.70 4.64
N LYS A 6 18.95 6.34 5.73
CA LYS A 6 17.48 6.30 5.79
C LYS A 6 16.94 7.59 5.19
N VAL A 7 16.07 7.49 4.20
CA VAL A 7 15.49 8.66 3.55
C VAL A 7 14.58 9.35 4.55
N LYS A 8 14.79 10.66 4.77
CA LYS A 8 13.89 11.43 5.63
C LYS A 8 12.60 11.72 4.86
N LEU A 9 11.52 11.08 5.27
CA LEU A 9 10.16 11.42 4.84
C LEU A 9 9.87 12.90 5.15
N THR A 10 9.34 13.63 4.16
CA THR A 10 8.75 14.93 4.42
C THR A 10 7.40 14.77 5.12
N ALA A 11 6.92 15.83 5.78
CA ALA A 11 5.61 15.82 6.43
C ALA A 11 4.48 15.45 5.46
N ALA A 12 4.54 15.94 4.21
CA ALA A 12 3.57 15.63 3.17
C ALA A 12 3.59 14.14 2.75
N GLN A 13 4.78 13.56 2.58
CA GLN A 13 4.91 12.14 2.22
C GLN A 13 4.38 11.23 3.33
N ARG A 14 4.70 11.58 4.59
CA ARG A 14 4.18 10.85 5.75
C ARG A 14 2.67 10.98 5.89
N ALA A 15 2.12 12.16 5.64
CA ALA A 15 0.68 12.39 5.66
C ALA A 15 -0.02 11.54 4.58
N TRP A 16 0.57 11.44 3.39
CA TRP A 16 0.02 10.62 2.31
C TRP A 16 -0.03 9.13 2.67
N PHE A 17 1.06 8.56 3.19
CA PHE A 17 1.07 7.14 3.61
C PHE A 17 0.07 6.89 4.74
N LYS A 18 0.00 7.80 5.71
CA LYS A 18 -0.97 7.72 6.80
C LYS A 18 -2.42 7.78 6.31
N GLU A 19 -2.71 8.67 5.37
CA GLU A 19 -4.04 8.77 4.76
C GLU A 19 -4.40 7.52 3.96
N PHE A 20 -3.41 6.94 3.27
CA PHE A 20 -3.58 5.66 2.58
C PHE A 20 -3.88 4.52 3.56
N GLU A 21 -3.12 4.39 4.66
CA GLU A 21 -3.34 3.38 5.69
C GLU A 21 -4.72 3.53 6.35
N ASP A 22 -5.14 4.77 6.66
CA ASP A 22 -6.44 5.09 7.24
C ASP A 22 -7.60 4.76 6.27
N THR A 23 -7.44 5.11 4.99
CA THR A 23 -8.46 4.88 3.95
C THR A 23 -8.61 3.40 3.61
N THR A 24 -7.50 2.69 3.50
CA THR A 24 -7.49 1.29 3.06
C THR A 24 -7.65 0.31 4.23
N GLY A 25 -7.44 0.78 5.46
CA GLY A 25 -7.37 -0.07 6.65
C GLY A 25 -6.19 -1.06 6.64
N GLY A 26 -5.25 -0.88 5.72
CA GLY A 26 -4.15 -1.81 5.45
C GLY A 26 -2.78 -1.14 5.51
N ASP A 27 -1.75 -1.98 5.52
CA ASP A 27 -0.36 -1.52 5.53
C ASP A 27 0.05 -0.92 4.18
N ALA A 28 1.01 0.00 4.19
CA ALA A 28 1.56 0.61 2.99
C ALA A 28 2.89 -0.08 2.59
N PRO A 29 2.87 -1.14 1.76
CA PRO A 29 4.07 -1.93 1.47
C PRO A 29 5.18 -1.14 0.73
N GLY A 30 4.86 0.02 0.17
CA GLY A 30 5.86 0.92 -0.39
C GLY A 30 6.62 1.75 0.66
N LEU A 31 6.06 1.95 1.85
CA LEU A 31 6.64 2.79 2.89
C LEU A 31 7.99 2.24 3.36
N GLU A 32 8.09 0.94 3.63
CA GLU A 32 9.35 0.29 4.04
C GLU A 32 10.45 0.45 2.99
N ASP A 33 10.11 0.27 1.71
CA ASP A 33 11.03 0.40 0.57
C ASP A 33 11.52 1.86 0.40
N PHE A 34 10.66 2.82 0.72
CA PHE A 34 11.02 4.24 0.75
C PHE A 34 11.92 4.59 1.95
N GLU A 35 11.59 4.11 3.15
CA GLU A 35 12.39 4.33 4.36
C GLU A 35 13.78 3.67 4.27
N ALA A 36 13.86 2.52 3.60
CA ALA A 36 15.10 1.84 3.26
C ALA A 36 15.95 2.59 2.21
N GLY A 37 15.35 3.54 1.49
CA GLY A 37 15.99 4.27 0.40
C GLY A 37 16.24 3.43 -0.84
N THR A 38 15.51 2.33 -1.00
CA THR A 38 15.57 1.43 -2.16
C THR A 38 14.61 1.86 -3.27
N SER A 39 13.57 2.63 -2.93
CA SER A 39 12.59 3.19 -3.88
C SER A 39 12.37 4.70 -3.68
N THR A 40 11.84 5.37 -4.71
CA THR A 40 11.37 6.76 -4.58
C THR A 40 9.97 6.82 -4.00
N PHE A 41 9.56 7.98 -3.47
CA PHE A 41 8.21 8.17 -2.93
C PHE A 41 7.13 7.85 -3.96
N ALA A 42 7.31 8.25 -5.21
CA ALA A 42 6.36 7.98 -6.27
C ALA A 42 6.24 6.48 -6.57
N GLU A 43 7.34 5.74 -6.54
CA GLU A 43 7.35 4.28 -6.74
C GLU A 43 6.67 3.57 -5.57
N ALA A 44 7.01 3.96 -4.34
CA ALA A 44 6.41 3.45 -3.12
C ALA A 44 4.89 3.71 -3.05
N ALA A 45 4.45 4.92 -3.39
CA ALA A 45 3.04 5.29 -3.43
C ALA A 45 2.28 4.49 -4.50
N LYS A 46 2.84 4.39 -5.72
CA LYS A 46 2.26 3.58 -6.80
C LYS A 46 2.17 2.10 -6.43
N ARG A 47 3.20 1.55 -5.80
CA ARG A 47 3.24 0.15 -5.34
C ARG A 47 2.19 -0.12 -4.27
N SER A 48 2.03 0.78 -3.31
CA SER A 48 1.01 0.67 -2.27
C SER A 48 -0.39 0.69 -2.88
N LEU A 49 -0.66 1.63 -3.79
CA LEU A 49 -1.93 1.68 -4.53
C LEU A 49 -2.20 0.44 -5.38
N ALA A 50 -1.19 -0.07 -6.08
CA ALA A 50 -1.32 -1.26 -6.91
C ALA A 50 -1.63 -2.51 -6.05
N CYS A 51 -0.95 -2.65 -4.91
CA CYS A 51 -1.18 -3.74 -3.98
C CYS A 51 -2.60 -3.68 -3.39
N TYR A 52 -3.03 -2.50 -2.96
CA TYR A 52 -4.40 -2.32 -2.47
C TYR A 52 -5.46 -2.62 -3.53
N ARG A 53 -5.29 -2.14 -4.76
CA ARG A 53 -6.23 -2.44 -5.86
C ARG A 53 -6.36 -3.94 -6.09
N MET A 54 -5.23 -4.64 -6.20
CA MET A 54 -5.22 -6.09 -6.39
C MET A 54 -5.92 -6.82 -5.23
N GLN A 55 -5.65 -6.44 -3.98
CA GLN A 55 -6.33 -7.03 -2.83
C GLN A 55 -7.82 -6.72 -2.80
N ALA A 56 -8.21 -5.48 -3.11
CA ALA A 56 -9.61 -5.08 -3.16
C ALA A 56 -10.38 -5.84 -4.25
N GLU A 57 -9.75 -6.04 -5.42
CA GLU A 57 -10.30 -6.85 -6.51
C GLU A 57 -10.45 -8.32 -6.09
N GLU A 58 -9.44 -8.92 -5.45
CA GLU A 58 -9.51 -10.30 -4.98
C GLU A 58 -10.58 -10.50 -3.88
N GLN A 59 -10.72 -9.53 -2.97
CA GLN A 59 -11.78 -9.56 -1.96
C GLN A 59 -13.16 -9.39 -2.58
N ALA A 60 -13.30 -8.52 -3.59
CA ALA A 60 -14.55 -8.35 -4.32
C ALA A 60 -14.94 -9.63 -5.05
N ASP A 61 -14.01 -10.28 -5.77
CA ASP A 61 -14.25 -11.56 -6.45
C ASP A 61 -14.67 -12.65 -5.46
N ARG A 62 -13.98 -12.73 -4.32
CA ARG A 62 -14.34 -13.67 -3.26
C ARG A 62 -15.75 -13.42 -2.73
N LEU A 63 -16.12 -12.16 -2.47
CA LEU A 63 -17.46 -11.81 -1.98
C LEU A 63 -18.54 -12.09 -3.03
N GLU A 64 -18.25 -11.85 -4.31
CA GLU A 64 -19.16 -12.17 -5.41
C GLU A 64 -19.41 -13.68 -5.49
N ARG A 65 -18.35 -14.49 -5.38
CA ARG A 65 -18.47 -15.96 -5.35
C ARG A 65 -19.23 -16.48 -4.12
N ASP A 66 -19.01 -15.87 -2.96
CA ASP A 66 -19.73 -16.23 -1.73
C ASP A 66 -21.22 -15.89 -1.86
N LEU A 67 -21.53 -14.70 -2.41
CA LEU A 67 -22.90 -14.28 -2.70
C LEU A 67 -23.58 -15.25 -3.68
N ASP A 68 -22.93 -15.60 -4.78
CA ASP A 68 -23.46 -16.55 -5.78
C ASP A 68 -23.80 -17.90 -5.13
N SER A 69 -22.92 -18.39 -4.24
CA SER A 69 -23.17 -19.61 -3.47
C SER A 69 -24.31 -19.51 -2.45
N LEU A 70 -24.71 -18.31 -2.04
CA LEU A 70 -25.81 -18.09 -1.08
C LEU A 70 -27.17 -17.92 -1.79
N ILE A 71 -27.17 -17.45 -3.04
CA ILE A 71 -28.39 -17.17 -3.80
C ILE A 71 -28.71 -18.21 -4.89
N GLY A 72 -27.73 -19.04 -5.28
CA GLY A 72 -27.87 -20.16 -6.23
C GLY A 72 -28.18 -21.49 -5.56
#